data_AF-A0A531KPJ3-F1
#
_entry.id   AF-A0A531KPJ3-F1
#
_cell.length_a   1.000
_cell.length_b   1.000
_cell.length_c   1.000
_cell.angle_alpha   90.00
_cell.angle_beta   90.00
_cell.angle_gamma   90.00
#
_symmetry.space_group_name_H-M   'P 1'
#
loop_
_entity.id
_entity.type
_entity.pdbx_description
1 polymer ?
#
loop_
_entity_poly.entity_id
_entity_poly.type
_entity_poly.pdbx_seq_one_letter_code
_entity_poly.pdbx_strand_id
1 'polypeptide(L)' 'MDRSSFEKPVTILTGLGTPTRIESAAEAYALLADWPRASRTAAHDIAAKACRAAMDGEIDAETARATFV' A
#
# COMPACT_ATOMS: atom_id res chain seq x y z
N MET A 1 -3.72 -16.81 -8.86
CA MET A 1 -3.92 -16.30 -7.49
C MET A 1 -2.87 -15.25 -7.25
N ASP A 2 -3.28 -14.00 -7.20
CA ASP A 2 -2.43 -12.85 -7.01
C ASP A 2 -1.87 -12.90 -5.58
N ARG A 3 -0.61 -13.29 -5.43
CA ARG A 3 0.08 -13.45 -4.13
C ARG A 3 0.23 -12.13 -3.37
N SER A 4 -0.16 -11.03 -4.01
CA SER A 4 -0.13 -9.66 -3.51
C SER A 4 -1.50 -9.16 -3.05
N SER A 5 -2.57 -9.96 -3.19
CA SER A 5 -3.91 -9.58 -2.74
C SER A 5 -4.02 -9.60 -1.22
N PHE A 6 -4.66 -8.58 -0.68
CA PHE A 6 -4.99 -8.50 0.74
C PHE A 6 -6.23 -9.34 1.04
N GLU A 7 -6.26 -10.02 2.21
CA GLU A 7 -7.46 -10.74 2.65
C GLU A 7 -8.62 -9.77 2.91
N LYS A 8 -8.29 -8.57 3.39
CA LYS A 8 -9.25 -7.49 3.59
C LYS A 8 -8.80 -6.23 2.86
N PRO A 9 -9.58 -5.73 1.90
CA PRO A 9 -9.23 -4.51 1.20
C PRO A 9 -9.16 -3.33 2.18
N VAL A 10 -8.15 -2.48 2.01
CA VAL A 10 -7.96 -1.28 2.84
C VAL A 10 -8.58 -0.10 2.11
N THR A 11 -9.39 0.68 2.81
CA THR A 11 -9.90 1.93 2.26
C THR A 11 -9.17 3.09 2.91
N ILE A 12 -8.44 3.87 2.12
CA ILE A 12 -7.77 5.07 2.62
C ILE A 12 -8.28 6.32 1.92
N LEU A 13 -8.24 7.43 2.64
CA LEU A 13 -8.53 8.75 2.10
C LEU A 13 -7.25 9.30 1.46
N THR A 14 -7.24 9.39 0.14
CA THR A 14 -6.18 10.12 -0.58
C THR A 14 -6.33 11.62 -0.34
N GLY A 15 -5.27 12.39 -0.60
CA GLY A 15 -5.21 13.84 -0.33
C GLY A 15 -6.30 14.72 -0.97
N LEU A 16 -7.17 14.14 -1.82
CA LEU A 16 -8.36 14.78 -2.39
C LEU A 16 -9.68 14.39 -1.67
N GLY A 17 -9.60 13.70 -0.53
CA GLY A 17 -10.78 13.24 0.21
C GLY A 17 -11.55 12.11 -0.50
N THR A 18 -10.96 11.50 -1.53
CA THR A 18 -11.59 10.37 -2.24
C THR A 18 -11.18 9.07 -1.57
N PRO A 19 -12.13 8.29 -1.03
CA PRO A 19 -11.84 6.97 -0.49
C PRO A 19 -11.39 6.06 -1.63
N THR A 20 -10.14 5.63 -1.59
CA THR A 20 -9.60 4.65 -2.53
C THR A 20 -9.54 3.30 -1.85
N ARG A 21 -10.20 2.31 -2.45
CA ARG A 21 -10.14 0.92 -2.01
C ARG A 21 -8.92 0.28 -2.64
N ILE A 22 -8.14 -0.40 -1.82
CA ILE A 22 -6.91 -1.08 -2.22
C ILE A 22 -7.07 -2.54 -1.86
N GLU A 23 -7.07 -3.39 -2.87
CA GLU A 23 -7.30 -4.83 -2.71
C GLU A 23 -5.97 -5.60 -2.78
N SER A 24 -4.88 -4.94 -3.17
CA SER A 24 -3.56 -5.55 -3.31
C SER A 24 -2.38 -4.62 -2.99
N ALA A 25 -1.23 -5.21 -2.68
CA ALA A 25 0.03 -4.49 -2.46
C ALA A 25 0.50 -3.73 -3.71
N ALA A 26 0.16 -4.20 -4.91
CA ALA A 26 0.48 -3.50 -6.15
C ALA A 26 -0.29 -2.18 -6.28
N GLU A 27 -1.59 -2.19 -5.98
CA GLU A 27 -2.41 -0.98 -5.93
C GLU A 27 -1.94 -0.01 -4.84
N ALA A 28 -1.61 -0.55 -3.66
CA ALA A 28 -1.04 0.23 -2.56
C ALA A 28 0.24 0.96 -2.99
N TYR A 29 1.15 0.24 -3.66
CA TYR A 29 2.41 0.78 -4.14
C TYR A 29 2.21 1.85 -5.22
N ALA A 30 1.31 1.61 -6.19
CA ALA A 30 1.01 2.59 -7.24
C ALA A 30 0.48 3.90 -6.66
N LEU A 31 -0.40 3.80 -5.66
CA LEU A 31 -0.97 4.96 -4.99
C LEU A 31 0.05 5.73 -4.14
N LEU A 32 0.96 5.03 -3.45
CA LEU A 32 2.09 5.67 -2.76
C LEU A 32 3.06 6.34 -3.73
N ALA A 33 3.25 5.75 -4.92
CA ALA A 33 4.08 6.32 -5.98
C ALA A 33 3.46 7.59 -6.58
N ASP A 34 2.13 7.65 -6.70
CA ASP A 34 1.39 8.84 -7.13
C ASP A 34 1.32 9.93 -6.05
N TRP A 35 1.53 9.56 -4.78
CA TRP A 35 1.38 10.49 -3.66
C TRP A 35 2.35 11.69 -3.73
N PRO A 36 1.86 12.94 -3.54
CA PRO A 36 2.66 14.14 -3.67
C PRO A 36 3.81 14.19 -2.65
N ARG A 37 4.99 14.63 -3.11
CA ARG A 37 6.22 14.74 -2.31
C ARG A 37 6.05 15.56 -1.04
N ALA A 38 5.16 16.56 -1.06
CA ALA A 38 4.85 17.41 0.10
C ALA A 38 4.19 16.64 1.26
N SER A 39 3.52 15.52 0.96
CA SER A 39 2.86 14.66 1.96
C SER A 39 3.58 13.32 2.17
N ARG A 40 4.71 13.09 1.47
CA ARG A 40 5.54 11.90 1.69
C ARG A 40 6.27 12.03 3.02
N THR A 41 5.80 11.26 3.99
CA THR A 41 6.45 11.08 5.29
C THR A 41 7.30 9.81 5.30
N ALA A 42 8.11 9.61 6.34
CA ALA A 42 8.85 8.36 6.50
C ALA A 42 7.93 7.11 6.47
N ALA A 43 6.68 7.25 6.94
CA ALA A 43 5.68 6.19 6.85
C ALA A 43 5.34 5.79 5.40
N HIS A 44 5.33 6.74 4.45
CA HIS A 44 5.09 6.41 3.03
C HIS A 44 6.22 5.56 2.45
N ASP A 45 7.47 5.87 2.80
CA ASP A 45 8.64 5.13 2.34
C ASP A 45 8.66 3.70 2.89
N ILE A 46 8.29 3.55 4.17
CA ILE A 46 8.16 2.25 4.83
C ILE A 46 7.03 1.43 4.19
N ALA A 47 5.86 2.03 4.00
CA ALA A 47 4.72 1.37 3.36
C ALA A 47 5.05 0.94 1.92
N ALA A 48 5.76 1.78 1.14
CA ALA A 48 6.16 1.45 -0.22
C ALA A 48 7.15 0.29 -0.27
N LYS A 49 8.11 0.23 0.66
CA LYS A 49 9.04 -0.88 0.80
C LYS A 49 8.34 -2.17 1.20
N ALA A 50 7.40 -2.11 2.15
CA ALA A 50 6.61 -3.26 2.57
C ALA A 50 5.76 -3.80 1.41
N CYS A 51 5.09 -2.92 0.66
CA CYS A 51 4.32 -3.33 -0.52
C CYS A 51 5.22 -4.00 -1.57
N ARG A 52 6.44 -3.48 -1.78
CA ARG A 52 7.41 -4.07 -2.69
C ARG A 52 7.90 -5.43 -2.25
N ALA A 53 8.21 -5.60 -0.97
CA ALA A 53 8.59 -6.89 -0.38
C ALA A 53 7.45 -7.93 -0.50
N ALA A 54 6.20 -7.51 -0.34
CA ALA A 54 5.05 -8.39 -0.54
C ALA A 54 4.86 -8.81 -2.02
N MET A 55 5.14 -7.91 -2.97
CA MET A 55 5.14 -8.24 -4.40
C MET A 55 6.26 -9.22 -4.78
N ASP A 56 7.43 -9.10 -4.15
CA ASP A 56 8.57 -10.01 -4.33
C ASP A 56 8.35 -11.37 -3.64
N GLY A 57 7.38 -11.42 -2.70
CA GLY A 57 7.08 -12.61 -1.90
C GLY A 57 8.02 -12.79 -0.70
N GLU A 58 8.79 -11.75 -0.34
CA GLU A 58 9.63 -11.72 0.86
C GLU A 58 8.79 -11.65 2.14
N ILE A 59 7.65 -10.96 2.10
CA ILE A 59 6.70 -10.86 3.21
C ILE A 59 5.27 -11.16 2.76
N ASP A 60 4.41 -11.46 3.72
CA ASP A 60 3.00 -11.71 3.45
C ASP A 60 2.25 -10.40 3.12
N ALA A 61 1.23 -10.49 2.25
CA ALA A 61 0.41 -9.35 1.88
C ALA A 61 -0.28 -8.73 3.12
N GLU A 62 -0.69 -9.52 4.11
CA GLU A 62 -1.23 -8.96 5.37
C GLU A 62 -0.19 -8.17 6.17
N THR A 63 1.09 -8.53 6.08
CA THR A 63 2.17 -7.79 6.76
C THR A 63 2.38 -6.41 6.11
N ALA A 64 2.37 -6.37 4.78
CA ALA A 64 2.42 -5.10 4.04
C ALA A 64 1.19 -4.24 4.35
N ARG A 65 0.01 -4.85 4.41
CA ARG A 65 -1.25 -4.19 4.77
C ARG A 65 -1.19 -3.57 6.18
N ALA A 66 -0.69 -4.30 7.17
CA ALA A 66 -0.56 -3.80 8.54
C ALA A 66 0.38 -2.60 8.64
N THR A 67 1.39 -2.54 7.77
CA THR A 67 2.33 -1.41 7.66
C THR A 67 1.69 -0.19 6.98
N PHE A 68 0.64 -0.40 6.21
CA PHE A 68 -0.06 0.62 5.44
C PHE A 68 -1.20 1.30 6.22
N VAL A 69 -1.72 0.65 7.28
CA VAL A 69 -2.82 1.13 8.15
C VAL A 69 -2.35 2.15 9.19
#